data_AF-A0A522CYL3-F1
#
_entry.id   AF-A0A522CYL3-F1
#
_cell.length_a   1.000
_cell.length_b   1.000
_cell.length_c   1.000
_cell.angle_alpha   90.00
_cell.angle_beta   90.00
_cell.angle_gamma   90.00
#
_symmetry.space_group_name_H-M   'P 1'
#
loop_
_entity.id
_entity.type
_entity.pdbx_description
1 polymer ?
#
loop_
_entity_poly.entity_id
_entity_poly.type
_entity_poly.pdbx_seq_one_letter_code
_entity_poly.pdbx_strand_id
1 'polypeptide(L)'
;MSETSSQEPTMEEILASIRRIISEDEAPAEAPPPLPEPEPIAAAPPAPEIEIPVDDQIAAIRAAAGVAPEEDDDDGDLELTQKVETHGDLDFVAAEPAPAPEPLPVAEAPAPAVEGLVSASVAAAAAATFGRLSSGILMPAEGRTLEDVVREMLRPMLQQWLDENLPAIVQQAVDAEVDRISRGRVR
;
A
#
# COMPACT_ATOMS: atom_id res chain seq x y z
N MET A 1 -32.21 6.20 43.79
CA MET A 1 -30.85 6.57 44.20
C MET A 1 -29.90 5.80 43.33
N SER A 2 -29.17 6.53 42.47
CA SER A 2 -27.84 6.24 41.90
C SER A 2 -27.64 7.17 40.70
N GLU A 3 -27.58 8.47 40.95
CA GLU A 3 -26.91 9.42 40.06
C GLU A 3 -25.41 9.22 40.25
N THR A 4 -24.81 8.31 39.49
CA THR A 4 -23.34 8.24 39.40
C THR A 4 -22.91 9.18 38.29
N SER A 5 -22.46 10.35 38.73
CA SER A 5 -21.93 11.46 37.96
C SER A 5 -20.99 10.98 36.85
N SER A 6 -21.41 11.14 35.58
CA SER A 6 -20.46 11.40 34.50
C SER A 6 -20.00 12.85 34.68
N GLN A 7 -19.22 13.07 35.73
CA GLN A 7 -18.54 14.34 35.97
C GLN A 7 -17.55 14.45 34.81
N GLU A 8 -17.82 15.35 33.86
CA GLU A 8 -16.81 15.72 32.88
C GLU A 8 -15.54 16.11 33.66
N PRO A 9 -14.41 15.42 33.45
CA PRO A 9 -13.21 15.64 34.25
C PRO A 9 -12.83 17.10 34.13
N THR A 10 -12.58 17.72 35.27
CA THR A 10 -12.20 19.12 35.32
C THR A 10 -10.86 19.31 34.62
N MET A 11 -10.64 20.48 34.03
CA MET A 11 -9.40 20.82 33.31
C MET A 11 -8.13 20.49 34.11
N GLU A 12 -8.18 20.66 35.43
CA GLU A 12 -7.05 20.41 36.34
C GLU A 12 -6.75 18.91 36.49
N GLU A 13 -7.76 18.05 36.45
CA GLU A 13 -7.60 16.59 36.49
C GLU A 13 -7.00 16.06 35.18
N ILE A 14 -7.42 16.63 34.04
CA ILE A 14 -6.83 16.32 32.72
C ILE A 14 -5.34 16.69 32.74
N LEU A 15 -5.00 17.89 33.21
CA LEU A 15 -3.61 18.34 33.27
C LEU A 15 -2.77 17.55 34.29
N ALA A 16 -3.36 17.12 35.41
CA ALA A 16 -2.70 16.27 36.38
C ALA A 16 -2.45 14.85 35.83
N SER A 17 -3.40 14.29 35.07
CA SER A 17 -3.27 12.98 34.42
C SER A 17 -2.14 12.99 33.38
N ILE A 18 -2.08 14.03 32.54
CA ILE A 18 -1.00 14.20 31.55
C ILE A 18 0.36 14.34 32.24
N ARG A 19 0.46 15.17 33.29
CA ARG A 19 1.73 15.31 34.05
C ARG A 19 2.19 14.00 34.68
N ARG A 20 1.26 13.17 35.18
CA ARG A 20 1.59 11.87 35.76
C ARG A 20 2.15 10.92 34.71
N ILE A 21 1.50 10.81 33.54
CA ILE A 21 1.93 9.93 32.45
C ILE A 21 3.34 10.32 31.96
N ILE A 22 3.60 11.61 31.74
CA ILE A 22 4.91 12.09 31.27
C ILE A 22 6.01 11.84 32.32
N SER A 23 5.70 12.00 33.61
CA SER A 23 6.66 11.74 34.68
C SER A 23 6.91 10.24 34.91
N GLU A 24 6.00 9.37 34.48
CA GLU A 24 6.06 7.92 34.64
C GLU A 24 6.81 7.24 33.47
N ASP A 25 6.91 7.89 32.31
CA ASP A 25 7.53 7.35 31.07
C ASP A 25 9.01 7.75 30.85
N GLU A 26 9.58 8.63 31.68
CA GLU A 26 11.01 8.99 31.63
C GLU A 26 11.86 7.93 32.36
N ALA A 27 11.95 6.73 31.77
CA ALA A 27 12.93 5.72 32.16
C ALA A 27 14.23 5.95 31.37
N PRO A 28 15.41 6.03 32.02
CA PRO A 28 16.67 6.23 31.31
C PRO A 28 16.94 5.04 30.38
N ALA A 29 16.97 5.31 29.07
CA ALA A 29 17.39 4.33 28.08
C ALA A 29 18.86 3.96 28.35
N GLU A 30 19.06 2.76 28.88
CA GLU A 30 20.37 2.13 29.05
C GLU A 30 20.99 1.89 27.67
N ALA A 31 22.16 2.48 27.43
CA ALA A 31 22.83 2.44 26.14
C ALA A 31 23.15 0.98 25.72
N PRO A 32 22.85 0.58 24.46
CA PRO A 32 23.19 -0.75 23.99
C PRO A 32 24.72 -0.92 23.89
N PRO A 33 25.26 -2.12 24.18
CA PRO A 33 26.69 -2.38 24.06
C PRO A 33 27.15 -2.25 22.59
N PRO A 34 28.41 -1.83 22.35
CA PRO A 34 28.92 -1.63 21.00
C PRO A 34 29.00 -2.95 20.24
N LEU A 35 28.46 -2.94 19.01
CA LEU A 35 28.56 -4.04 18.05
C LEU A 35 30.02 -4.21 17.57
N PRO A 36 30.48 -5.44 17.28
CA PRO A 36 31.82 -5.68 16.75
C PRO A 36 31.97 -5.10 15.34
N GLU A 37 33.10 -4.41 15.10
CA GLU A 37 33.47 -3.85 13.79
C GLU A 37 33.61 -4.96 12.72
N PRO A 38 33.09 -4.76 11.49
CA PRO A 38 33.27 -5.71 10.41
C PRO A 38 34.72 -5.67 9.87
N GLU A 39 35.34 -6.85 9.79
CA GLU A 39 36.64 -7.03 9.12
C GLU A 39 36.57 -6.62 7.64
N PRO A 40 37.66 -6.07 7.06
CA PRO A 40 37.66 -5.56 5.70
C PRO A 40 37.53 -6.71 4.70
N ILE A 41 36.39 -6.77 4.02
CA ILE A 41 36.18 -7.66 2.88
C ILE A 41 37.09 -7.15 1.74
N ALA A 42 37.97 -8.01 1.26
CA ALA A 42 38.88 -7.71 0.16
C ALA A 42 38.10 -7.20 -1.07
N ALA A 43 38.48 -6.02 -1.57
CA ALA A 43 37.88 -5.41 -2.75
C ALA A 43 38.04 -6.29 -3.98
N ALA A 44 36.94 -6.83 -4.51
CA ALA A 44 36.89 -7.37 -5.85
C ALA A 44 36.99 -6.22 -6.87
N PRO A 45 37.67 -6.40 -8.02
CA PRO A 45 37.73 -5.36 -9.04
C PRO A 45 36.32 -5.07 -9.58
N PRO A 46 35.97 -3.80 -9.86
CA PRO A 46 34.67 -3.47 -10.41
C PRO A 46 34.52 -4.10 -11.80
N ALA A 47 33.42 -4.84 -11.99
CA ALA A 47 33.00 -5.30 -13.31
C ALA A 47 32.70 -4.07 -14.19
N PRO A 48 32.94 -4.13 -15.51
CA PRO A 48 32.64 -3.01 -16.40
C PRO A 48 31.12 -2.75 -16.39
N GLU A 49 30.73 -1.58 -15.88
CA GLU A 49 29.39 -1.03 -16.09
C GLU A 49 29.24 -0.72 -17.58
N ILE A 50 28.42 -1.51 -18.27
CA ILE A 50 27.98 -1.19 -19.62
C ILE A 50 26.92 -0.11 -19.47
N GLU A 51 27.32 1.16 -19.60
CA GLU A 51 26.41 2.29 -19.72
C GLU A 51 25.72 2.24 -21.09
N ILE A 52 24.61 1.50 -21.15
CA ILE A 52 23.70 1.60 -22.29
C ILE A 52 22.85 2.86 -22.05
N PRO A 53 22.81 3.84 -22.99
CA PRO A 53 21.96 5.02 -22.86
C PRO A 53 20.53 4.61 -22.48
N VAL A 54 19.96 5.27 -21.47
CA VAL A 54 18.65 4.91 -20.92
C VAL A 54 17.56 4.91 -22.00
N ASP A 55 17.70 5.80 -22.99
CA ASP A 55 16.84 5.87 -24.17
C ASP A 55 16.83 4.57 -25.00
N ASP A 56 17.98 3.92 -25.17
CA ASP A 56 18.09 2.66 -25.91
C ASP A 56 17.48 1.48 -25.12
N GLN A 57 17.56 1.51 -23.79
CA GLN A 57 16.92 0.51 -22.94
C GLN A 57 15.39 0.63 -22.98
N ILE A 58 14.87 1.86 -22.93
CA ILE A 58 13.43 2.13 -23.02
C ILE A 58 12.90 1.73 -24.41
N ALA A 59 13.65 2.03 -25.47
CA ALA A 59 13.30 1.63 -26.83
C ALA A 59 13.27 0.10 -26.99
N ALA A 60 14.26 -0.61 -26.43
CA ALA A 60 14.31 -2.07 -26.47
C ALA A 60 13.15 -2.73 -25.71
N ILE A 61 12.79 -2.20 -24.53
CA ILE A 61 11.66 -2.69 -23.73
C ILE A 61 10.34 -2.44 -24.46
N ARG A 62 10.16 -1.27 -25.06
CA ARG A 62 8.97 -0.92 -25.84
C ARG A 62 8.80 -1.81 -27.07
N ALA A 63 9.90 -2.06 -27.79
CA ALA A 63 9.91 -2.97 -28.94
C ALA A 63 9.60 -4.42 -28.53
N ALA A 64 10.10 -4.89 -27.39
CA ALA A 64 9.77 -6.21 -26.84
C ALA A 64 8.30 -6.31 -26.38
N ALA A 65 7.70 -5.21 -25.92
CA ALA A 65 6.31 -5.13 -25.51
C ALA A 65 5.32 -4.95 -26.70
N GLY A 66 5.82 -4.81 -27.94
CA GLY A 66 4.98 -4.65 -29.13
C GLY A 66 4.20 -3.32 -29.19
N VAL A 67 4.55 -2.35 -28.35
CA VAL A 67 3.90 -1.03 -28.30
C VAL A 67 4.51 -0.15 -29.39
N ALA A 68 3.77 0.07 -30.47
CA ALA A 68 4.14 1.05 -31.49
C ALA A 68 4.13 2.47 -30.89
N PRO A 69 4.97 3.40 -31.36
CA PRO A 69 4.90 4.78 -30.90
C PRO A 69 3.61 5.40 -31.44
N GLU A 70 2.62 5.59 -30.57
CA GLU A 70 1.52 6.51 -30.85
C GLU A 70 2.06 7.93 -30.68
N GLU A 71 1.87 8.74 -31.71
CA GLU A 71 2.13 10.18 -31.68
C GLU A 71 1.12 10.82 -30.72
N ASP A 72 1.63 11.61 -29.78
CA ASP A 72 0.84 12.39 -28.82
C ASP A 72 -0.11 13.34 -29.56
N ASP A 73 -1.41 13.08 -29.44
CA ASP A 73 -2.48 14.08 -29.60
C ASP A 73 -3.70 13.61 -28.79
N ASP A 74 -3.62 13.69 -27.47
CA ASP A 74 -4.82 13.87 -26.61
C ASP A 74 -4.46 14.57 -25.29
N ASP A 75 -3.93 15.79 -25.42
CA ASP A 75 -4.00 16.76 -24.33
C ASP A 75 -5.43 17.33 -24.29
N GLY A 76 -6.27 16.71 -23.47
CA GLY A 76 -7.42 17.39 -22.88
C GLY A 76 -8.73 16.64 -22.94
N ASP A 77 -8.95 15.72 -21.99
CA ASP A 77 -10.15 15.66 -21.15
C ASP A 77 -10.11 14.44 -20.22
N LEU A 78 -9.39 14.55 -19.10
CA LEU A 78 -9.60 13.66 -17.95
C LEU A 78 -10.46 14.38 -16.90
N GLU A 79 -11.59 14.98 -17.30
CA GLU A 79 -12.62 15.31 -16.34
C GLU A 79 -13.11 14.02 -15.66
N LEU A 80 -12.97 13.98 -14.34
CA LEU A 80 -13.44 12.93 -13.42
C LEU A 80 -14.99 12.88 -13.35
N THR A 81 -15.67 13.31 -14.41
CA THR A 81 -17.11 13.24 -14.67
C THR A 81 -17.44 12.16 -15.70
N GLN A 82 -16.43 11.50 -16.30
CA GLN A 82 -16.64 10.23 -16.99
C GLN A 82 -17.19 9.22 -15.99
N LYS A 83 -18.51 9.12 -15.97
CA LYS A 83 -19.23 7.98 -15.46
C LYS A 83 -18.67 6.79 -16.23
N VAL A 84 -17.91 5.95 -15.54
CA VAL A 84 -17.67 4.59 -16.01
C VAL A 84 -19.06 4.02 -16.21
N GLU A 85 -19.50 3.96 -17.47
CA GLU A 85 -20.53 3.03 -17.87
C GLU A 85 -19.97 1.69 -17.42
N THR A 86 -20.39 1.26 -16.23
CA THR A 86 -20.27 -0.13 -15.80
C THR A 86 -20.55 -0.94 -17.04
N HIS A 87 -19.59 -1.76 -17.49
CA HIS A 87 -19.84 -2.76 -18.52
C HIS A 87 -20.97 -3.66 -17.96
N GLY A 88 -22.18 -3.17 -18.13
CA GLY A 88 -23.44 -3.70 -17.65
C GLY A 88 -24.02 -4.55 -18.76
N ASP A 89 -23.15 -5.38 -19.32
CA ASP A 89 -23.54 -6.50 -20.16
C ASP A 89 -22.66 -7.70 -19.79
N LEU A 90 -22.61 -7.98 -18.49
CA LEU A 90 -22.54 -9.38 -18.09
C LEU A 90 -23.94 -9.92 -18.30
N ASP A 91 -24.20 -10.37 -19.53
CA ASP A 91 -25.29 -11.28 -19.81
C ASP A 91 -25.12 -12.46 -18.85
N PHE A 92 -25.89 -12.45 -17.76
CA PHE A 92 -26.21 -13.68 -17.05
C PHE A 92 -27.08 -14.48 -18.01
N VAL A 93 -26.43 -15.17 -18.94
CA VAL A 93 -27.01 -16.34 -19.56
C VAL A 93 -27.25 -17.29 -18.40
N ALA A 94 -28.49 -17.31 -17.90
CA ALA A 94 -28.99 -18.43 -17.16
C ALA A 94 -28.90 -19.62 -18.12
N ALA A 95 -27.73 -20.27 -18.12
CA ALA A 95 -27.55 -21.54 -18.78
C ALA A 95 -28.59 -22.45 -18.15
N GLU A 96 -29.64 -22.77 -18.90
CA GLU A 96 -30.47 -23.91 -18.59
C GLU A 96 -29.51 -25.08 -18.34
N PRO A 97 -29.60 -25.78 -17.19
CA PRO A 97 -28.61 -26.78 -16.84
C PRO A 97 -28.63 -27.86 -17.93
N ALA A 98 -27.65 -27.80 -18.83
CA ALA A 98 -27.36 -28.90 -19.72
C ALA A 98 -27.18 -30.14 -18.84
N PRO A 99 -27.68 -31.33 -19.24
CA PRO A 99 -27.48 -32.54 -18.48
C PRO A 99 -25.99 -32.67 -18.17
N ALA A 100 -25.67 -32.76 -16.87
CA ALA A 100 -24.30 -32.86 -16.41
C ALA A 100 -23.58 -33.93 -17.26
N PRO A 101 -22.45 -33.59 -17.93
CA PRO A 101 -21.69 -34.62 -18.60
C PRO A 101 -21.31 -35.65 -17.53
N GLU A 102 -21.64 -36.92 -17.77
CA GLU A 102 -21.06 -38.00 -16.97
C GLU A 102 -19.56 -37.75 -16.90
N PRO A 103 -18.92 -37.83 -15.72
CA PRO A 103 -17.50 -37.57 -15.59
C PRO A 103 -16.75 -38.62 -16.40
N LEU A 104 -16.44 -38.28 -17.66
CA LEU A 104 -15.38 -38.94 -18.38
C LEU A 104 -14.11 -38.72 -17.55
N PRO A 105 -13.30 -39.74 -17.28
CA PRO A 105 -12.03 -39.55 -16.63
C PRO A 105 -11.20 -38.62 -17.51
N VAL A 106 -11.16 -37.34 -17.15
CA VAL A 106 -10.21 -36.38 -17.69
C VAL A 106 -8.88 -36.93 -17.24
N ALA A 107 -8.12 -37.53 -18.16
CA ALA A 107 -6.71 -37.73 -17.94
C ALA A 107 -6.16 -36.36 -17.59
N GLU A 108 -5.72 -36.21 -16.35
CA GLU A 108 -5.04 -35.03 -15.84
C GLU A 108 -3.88 -34.75 -16.79
N ALA A 109 -4.08 -33.84 -17.75
CA ALA A 109 -2.97 -33.28 -18.48
C ALA A 109 -2.08 -32.67 -17.40
N PRO A 110 -0.81 -33.07 -17.27
CA PRO A 110 0.04 -32.51 -16.25
C PRO A 110 0.05 -31.00 -16.47
N ALA A 111 -0.52 -30.26 -15.51
CA ALA A 111 -0.35 -28.83 -15.47
C ALA A 111 1.15 -28.55 -15.62
N PRO A 112 1.55 -27.53 -16.40
CA PRO A 112 2.97 -27.19 -16.47
C PRO A 112 3.44 -27.03 -15.03
N ALA A 113 4.42 -27.84 -14.64
CA ALA A 113 5.05 -27.76 -13.34
C ALA A 113 5.78 -26.42 -13.28
N VAL A 114 5.03 -25.36 -12.96
CA VAL A 114 5.60 -24.13 -12.49
C VAL A 114 6.29 -24.51 -11.20
N GLU A 115 7.62 -24.62 -11.24
CA GLU A 115 8.44 -24.75 -10.05
C GLU A 115 8.19 -23.48 -9.24
N GLY A 116 7.24 -23.59 -8.32
CA GLY A 116 6.86 -22.50 -7.46
C GLY A 116 8.08 -22.04 -6.71
N LEU A 117 8.33 -20.72 -6.73
CA LEU A 117 9.42 -20.07 -5.99
C LEU A 117 9.35 -20.33 -4.47
N VAL A 118 8.25 -20.94 -4.01
CA VAL A 118 7.95 -21.21 -2.62
C VAL A 118 7.49 -22.66 -2.50
N SER A 119 7.95 -23.37 -1.47
CA SER A 119 7.49 -24.73 -1.20
C SER A 119 6.01 -24.75 -0.82
N ALA A 120 5.30 -25.82 -1.18
CA ALA A 120 3.89 -26.00 -0.86
C ALA A 120 3.61 -25.88 0.65
N SER A 121 4.57 -26.28 1.50
CA SER A 121 4.48 -26.16 2.95
C SER A 121 4.52 -24.70 3.42
N VAL A 122 5.38 -23.86 2.83
CA VAL A 122 5.47 -22.44 3.17
C VAL A 122 4.22 -21.70 2.68
N ALA A 123 3.72 -22.01 1.48
CA ALA A 123 2.46 -21.48 0.97
C ALA A 123 1.27 -21.84 1.88
N ALA A 124 1.19 -23.10 2.33
CA ALA A 124 0.15 -23.55 3.25
C ALA A 124 0.26 -22.88 4.63
N ALA A 125 1.48 -22.67 5.14
CA ALA A 125 1.71 -21.97 6.40
C ALA A 125 1.26 -20.51 6.33
N ALA A 126 1.56 -19.81 5.23
CA ALA A 126 1.12 -18.44 4.98
C ALA A 126 -0.41 -18.34 4.82
N ALA A 127 -1.03 -19.29 4.11
CA ALA A 127 -2.48 -19.35 4.00
C ALA A 127 -3.15 -19.59 5.36
N ALA A 128 -2.55 -20.44 6.21
CA ALA A 128 -3.06 -20.73 7.55
C ALA A 128 -2.92 -19.55 8.53
N THR A 129 -1.84 -18.76 8.46
CA THR A 129 -1.72 -17.53 9.26
C THR A 129 -2.73 -16.48 8.84
N PHE A 130 -2.91 -16.30 7.53
CA PHE A 130 -3.91 -15.39 6.98
C PHE A 130 -5.33 -15.81 7.36
N GLY A 131 -5.65 -17.11 7.27
CA GLY A 131 -6.93 -17.66 7.70
C GLY A 131 -7.21 -17.45 9.18
N ARG A 132 -6.21 -17.59 10.06
CA ARG A 132 -6.35 -17.29 11.50
C ARG A 132 -6.58 -15.81 11.76
N LEU A 133 -5.89 -14.93 11.03
CA LEU A 133 -6.09 -13.49 11.12
C LEU A 133 -7.49 -13.10 10.65
N SER A 134 -7.94 -13.60 9.50
CA SER A 134 -9.29 -13.34 8.99
C SER A 134 -10.36 -13.86 9.94
N SER A 135 -10.21 -15.07 10.48
CA SER A 135 -11.16 -15.62 11.45
C SER A 135 -11.18 -14.84 12.78
N GLY A 136 -10.05 -14.31 13.23
CA GLY A 136 -9.98 -13.44 14.42
C GLY A 136 -10.59 -12.05 14.19
N ILE A 137 -10.57 -11.57 12.95
CA ILE A 137 -11.15 -10.30 12.50
C ILE A 137 -12.66 -10.40 12.24
N LEU A 138 -13.16 -11.59 11.86
CA LEU A 138 -14.57 -11.86 11.59
C LEU A 138 -15.43 -12.07 12.86
N MET A 139 -14.86 -11.91 14.07
CA MET A 139 -15.63 -11.85 15.31
C MET A 139 -15.62 -10.41 15.85
N PRO A 140 -16.61 -9.58 15.49
CA PRO A 140 -16.74 -8.24 16.04
C PRO A 140 -17.08 -8.36 17.52
N ALA A 141 -16.24 -7.79 18.38
CA ALA A 141 -16.76 -7.21 19.61
C ALA A 141 -17.75 -6.11 19.20
N GLU A 142 -18.91 -6.06 19.87
CA GLU A 142 -20.03 -5.19 19.56
C GLU A 142 -19.56 -3.76 19.19
N GLY A 143 -19.65 -3.40 17.90
CA GLY A 143 -19.40 -2.05 17.40
C GLY A 143 -18.03 -1.75 16.79
N ARG A 144 -17.04 -2.65 16.83
CA ARG A 144 -15.73 -2.42 16.17
C ARG A 144 -15.66 -3.13 14.83
N THR A 145 -15.59 -2.36 13.76
CA THR A 145 -15.42 -2.90 12.41
C THR A 145 -13.94 -3.16 12.11
N LEU A 146 -13.67 -4.04 11.14
CA LEU A 146 -12.31 -4.19 10.59
C LEU A 146 -11.78 -2.84 10.08
N GLU A 147 -12.65 -2.01 9.51
CA GLU A 147 -12.28 -0.67 9.04
C GLU A 147 -11.73 0.19 10.18
N ASP A 148 -12.32 0.13 11.38
CA ASP A 148 -11.84 0.89 12.53
C ASP A 148 -10.44 0.45 12.95
N VAL A 149 -10.17 -0.85 12.94
CA VAL A 149 -8.85 -1.43 13.24
C VAL A 149 -7.83 -1.01 12.19
N VAL A 150 -8.16 -1.14 10.90
CA VAL A 150 -7.28 -0.76 9.79
C VAL A 150 -7.00 0.75 9.82
N ARG A 151 -7.99 1.58 10.11
CA ARG A 151 -7.85 3.03 10.24
C ARG A 151 -6.94 3.42 11.39
N GLU A 152 -7.07 2.78 12.55
CA GLU A 152 -6.18 2.99 13.69
C GLU A 152 -4.72 2.62 13.36
N MET A 153 -4.52 1.57 12.56
CA MET A 153 -3.18 1.14 12.14
C MET A 153 -2.58 2.02 11.03
N LEU A 154 -3.37 2.46 10.04
CA LEU A 154 -2.88 3.26 8.92
C LEU A 154 -2.67 4.73 9.28
N ARG A 155 -3.41 5.26 10.26
CA ARG A 155 -3.30 6.67 10.68
C ARG A 155 -1.85 7.09 11.01
N PRO A 156 -1.07 6.40 11.86
CA PRO A 156 0.30 6.82 12.17
C PRO A 156 1.24 6.76 10.96
N MET A 157 1.08 5.74 10.10
CA MET A 157 1.92 5.61 8.90
C MET A 157 1.66 6.73 7.88
N LEU A 158 0.38 7.06 7.66
CA LEU A 158 0.00 8.15 6.77
C LEU A 158 0.38 9.52 7.33
N GLN A 159 0.25 9.70 8.65
CA GLN A 159 0.67 10.94 9.32
C GLN A 159 2.17 11.18 9.13
N GLN A 160 3.00 10.19 9.45
CA GLN A 160 4.45 10.30 9.27
C GLN A 160 4.81 10.60 7.80
N TRP A 161 4.19 9.89 6.85
CA TRP A 161 4.45 10.13 5.45
C TRP A 161 4.05 11.55 5.02
N LEU A 162 2.89 12.04 5.46
CA LEU A 162 2.46 13.40 5.18
C LEU A 162 3.40 14.42 5.81
N ASP A 163 3.85 14.22 7.05
CA ASP A 163 4.79 15.14 7.70
C ASP A 163 6.13 15.23 6.95
N GLU A 164 6.60 14.12 6.40
CA GLU A 164 7.84 14.06 5.63
C GLU A 164 7.70 14.62 4.19
N ASN A 165 6.56 14.39 3.53
CA ASN A 165 6.42 14.61 2.07
C ASN A 165 5.54 15.81 1.71
N LEU A 166 4.57 16.19 2.55
CA LEU A 166 3.64 17.29 2.27
C LEU A 166 4.34 18.64 2.06
N PRO A 167 5.40 19.02 2.81
CA PRO A 167 6.10 20.28 2.56
C PRO A 167 6.64 20.41 1.13
N ALA A 168 7.26 19.34 0.61
CA ALA A 168 7.82 19.32 -0.74
C ALA A 168 6.74 19.41 -1.81
N ILE A 169 5.64 18.66 -1.64
CA ILE A 169 4.49 18.66 -2.56
C ILE A 169 3.87 20.06 -2.63
N VAL A 170 3.67 20.71 -1.47
CA VAL A 170 3.08 22.05 -1.41
C VAL A 170 4.01 23.08 -2.04
N GLN A 171 5.32 23.03 -1.79
CA GLN A 171 6.28 23.96 -2.40
C GLN A 171 6.23 23.88 -3.93
N GLN A 172 6.23 22.66 -4.49
CA GLN A 172 6.10 22.45 -5.93
C GLN A 172 4.78 23.00 -6.49
N ALA A 173 3.67 22.78 -5.79
CA ALA A 173 2.37 23.30 -6.19
C ALA A 173 2.31 24.84 -6.15
N VAL A 174 2.89 25.46 -5.11
CA VAL A 174 2.96 26.93 -4.97
C VAL A 174 3.89 27.54 -6.03
N ASP A 175 5.04 26.95 -6.28
CA ASP A 175 5.97 27.44 -7.31
C ASP A 175 5.32 27.39 -8.70
N ALA A 176 4.60 26.31 -9.01
CA ALA A 176 3.81 26.20 -10.23
C ALA A 176 2.69 27.26 -10.31
N GLU A 177 2.02 27.53 -9.19
CA GLU A 177 0.97 28.56 -9.10
C GLU A 177 1.53 29.97 -9.29
N VAL A 178 2.66 30.29 -8.66
CA VAL A 178 3.31 31.60 -8.76
C VAL A 178 3.82 31.84 -10.17
N ASP A 179 4.43 30.84 -10.80
CA ASP A 179 4.90 30.95 -12.18
C ASP A 179 3.72 31.17 -13.15
N ARG A 180 2.59 30.47 -12.93
CA ARG A 180 1.35 30.68 -13.69
C ARG A 180 0.80 32.10 -13.53
N ILE A 181 0.70 32.61 -12.31
CA ILE A 181 0.22 33.98 -12.02
C ILE A 181 1.17 35.01 -12.62
N SER A 182 2.48 34.78 -12.55
CA SER A 182 3.50 35.68 -13.08
C SER A 182 3.42 35.77 -14.60
N ARG A 183 3.24 34.64 -15.30
CA ARG A 183 2.99 34.61 -16.75
C ARG A 183 1.64 35.22 -17.13
N GLY A 184 0.60 35.04 -16.30
CA GLY A 184 -0.72 35.60 -16.51
C GLY A 184 -0.81 37.12 -16.33
N ARG A 185 0.00 37.71 -15.44
CA ARG A 185 0.02 39.16 -15.15
C ARG A 185 0.79 39.99 -16.19
N VAL A 186 1.66 39.36 -16.97
CA VAL A 186 2.52 40.04 -17.97
C VAL A 186 1.83 40.20 -19.34
N ARG A 187 0.62 39.67 -19.52
CA ARG A 187 -0.26 39.98 -20.68
C ARG A 187 -1.26 41.09 -20.33
#